data_AF-A0A3D2J867-F1
#
_entry.id   AF-A0A3D2J867-F1
#
_cell.length_a   1.000
_cell.length_b   1.000
_cell.length_c   1.000
_cell.angle_alpha   90.00
_cell.angle_beta   90.00
_cell.angle_gamma   90.00
#
_symmetry.space_group_name_H-M   'P 1'
#
loop_
_entity.id
_entity.type
_entity.pdbx_description
1 polymer ?
#
loop_
_entity_poly.entity_id
_entity_poly.type
_entity_poly.pdbx_seq_one_letter_code
_entity_poly.pdbx_strand_id
1 'polypeptide(L)'
;ISGVTDHLALNDPNALAICRSIVSNLNRRKHIPWDIREPVPPLYDPRELYGIVPHDNRKSYNVREVIARLVDGSKFDEFKALYGTTLVCGFARLMGFPIGIIANNGILFSESALKATHFIELC
;
A
#
# COMPACT_ATOMS: atom_id res chain seq x y z
N ILE A 1 -33.21 0.04 -38.59
CA ILE A 1 -32.39 -0.25 -37.40
C ILE A 1 -30.96 0.18 -37.72
N SER A 2 -30.29 0.97 -36.86
CA SER A 2 -29.03 1.65 -37.18
C SER A 2 -27.75 0.87 -36.86
N GLY A 3 -27.81 -0.17 -36.03
CA GLY A 3 -26.65 -1.02 -35.69
C GLY A 3 -25.60 -0.38 -34.77
N VAL A 4 -25.93 0.71 -34.09
CA VAL A 4 -25.00 1.44 -33.19
C VAL A 4 -24.78 0.71 -31.86
N THR A 5 -25.70 -0.17 -31.44
CA THR A 5 -25.62 -0.93 -30.20
C THR A 5 -25.48 -2.42 -30.46
N ASP A 6 -24.57 -3.08 -29.74
CA ASP A 6 -24.29 -4.51 -29.88
C ASP A 6 -25.21 -5.40 -29.04
N HIS A 7 -25.73 -4.87 -27.92
CA HIS A 7 -26.62 -5.58 -27.01
C HIS A 7 -27.78 -4.70 -26.58
N LEU A 8 -29.01 -5.21 -26.75
CA LEU A 8 -30.22 -4.57 -26.25
C LEU A 8 -30.58 -5.15 -24.89
N ALA A 9 -30.60 -4.30 -23.86
CA ALA A 9 -31.04 -4.68 -22.52
C ALA A 9 -32.53 -4.37 -22.33
N LEU A 10 -33.22 -5.22 -21.55
CA LEU A 10 -34.65 -5.05 -21.25
C LEU A 10 -34.92 -4.10 -20.07
N ASN A 11 -33.93 -3.92 -19.20
CA ASN A 11 -33.93 -3.05 -18.01
C ASN A 11 -32.49 -2.95 -17.46
N ASP A 12 -32.27 -2.09 -16.47
CA ASP A 12 -30.94 -1.86 -15.88
C ASP A 12 -30.30 -3.13 -15.29
N PRO A 13 -31.01 -3.98 -14.51
CA PRO A 13 -30.43 -5.25 -14.05
C PRO A 13 -29.95 -6.16 -15.19
N ASN A 14 -30.71 -6.21 -16.29
CA ASN A 14 -30.35 -6.97 -17.48
C ASN A 14 -29.12 -6.37 -18.18
N ALA A 15 -29.01 -5.04 -18.24
CA ALA A 15 -27.82 -4.36 -18.78
C ALA A 15 -26.55 -4.70 -17.97
N LEU A 16 -26.64 -4.67 -16.63
CA LEU A 16 -25.52 -5.06 -15.75
C LEU A 16 -25.11 -6.52 -15.94
N ALA A 17 -26.08 -7.42 -16.12
CA ALA A 17 -25.80 -8.83 -16.40
C ALA A 17 -25.05 -9.00 -17.73
N ILE A 18 -25.48 -8.29 -18.79
CA ILE A 18 -24.79 -8.25 -20.08
C ILE A 18 -23.36 -7.73 -19.92
N CYS A 19 -23.16 -6.62 -19.21
CA CYS A 19 -21.81 -6.08 -18.95
C CYS A 19 -20.88 -7.08 -18.25
N ARG A 20 -21.37 -7.80 -17.23
CA ARG A 20 -20.57 -8.84 -16.54
C ARG A 20 -20.20 -9.98 -17.49
N SER A 21 -21.12 -10.38 -18.36
CA SER A 21 -20.86 -11.40 -19.39
C SER A 21 -19.79 -10.95 -20.36
N ILE A 22 -19.86 -9.72 -20.87
CA ILE A 22 -18.82 -9.14 -21.74
C ILE A 22 -17.46 -9.17 -21.05
N VAL A 23 -17.37 -8.68 -19.81
CA VAL A 23 -16.11 -8.64 -19.05
C VAL A 23 -15.53 -10.03 -18.81
N SER A 24 -16.37 -11.05 -18.59
CA SER A 24 -15.93 -12.44 -18.39
C SER A 24 -15.24 -13.05 -19.62
N ASN A 25 -15.50 -12.52 -20.81
CA ASN A 25 -14.95 -13.02 -22.07
C ASN A 25 -13.70 -12.25 -22.55
N LEU A 26 -13.17 -11.31 -21.76
CA LEU A 26 -12.03 -10.47 -22.17
C LEU A 26 -10.70 -11.23 -22.32
N ASN A 27 -10.65 -12.53 -22.02
CA ASN A 27 -9.44 -13.36 -22.02
C ASN A 27 -8.22 -12.65 -21.36
N ARG A 28 -8.49 -11.84 -20.33
CA ARG A 28 -7.50 -10.96 -19.72
C ARG A 28 -6.99 -11.60 -18.44
N ARG A 29 -5.71 -11.95 -18.40
CA ARG A 29 -5.00 -12.32 -17.17
C ARG A 29 -4.20 -11.14 -16.66
N LYS A 30 -4.32 -10.85 -15.36
CA LYS A 30 -3.47 -9.86 -14.70
C LYS A 30 -2.10 -10.48 -14.49
N HIS A 31 -1.06 -9.94 -15.13
CA HIS A 31 0.31 -10.29 -14.81
C HIS A 31 0.71 -9.58 -13.52
N ILE A 32 1.19 -10.35 -12.55
CA ILE A 32 1.66 -9.84 -11.27
C ILE A 32 3.16 -10.16 -11.23
N PRO A 33 4.05 -9.16 -11.41
CA PRO A 33 5.49 -9.41 -11.47
C PRO A 33 6.12 -9.63 -10.08
N TRP A 34 5.34 -9.59 -9.01
CA TRP A 34 5.79 -9.66 -7.61
C TRP A 34 5.45 -11.02 -6.98
N ASP A 35 6.32 -11.51 -6.10
CA ASP A 35 6.04 -12.64 -5.21
C ASP A 35 5.02 -12.25 -4.14
N ILE A 36 3.76 -12.70 -4.27
CA ILE A 36 2.71 -12.51 -3.27
C ILE A 36 2.73 -13.70 -2.30
N ARG A 37 2.83 -13.41 -1.00
CA ARG A 37 2.76 -14.42 0.08
C ARG A 37 1.40 -14.43 0.73
N GLU A 38 1.14 -15.43 1.57
CA GLU A 38 -0.06 -15.48 2.39
C GLU A 38 -0.10 -14.24 3.33
N PRO A 39 -1.21 -13.47 3.33
CA PRO A 39 -1.37 -12.34 4.24
C PRO A 39 -1.30 -12.76 5.70
N VAL A 40 -0.60 -11.97 6.52
CA VAL A 40 -0.54 -12.18 7.97
C VAL A 40 -1.03 -10.91 8.65
N PRO A 41 -2.01 -10.96 9.56
CA PRO A 41 -2.43 -9.76 10.27
C PRO A 41 -1.27 -9.13 11.06
N PRO A 42 -1.26 -7.81 11.27
CA PRO A 42 -0.32 -7.17 12.19
C PRO A 42 -0.42 -7.75 13.61
N LEU A 43 0.66 -7.67 14.39
CA LEU A 43 0.69 -8.13 15.79
C LEU A 43 -0.09 -7.22 16.74
N TYR A 44 -0.36 -5.98 16.32
CA TYR A 44 -1.03 -4.95 17.12
C TYR A 44 -2.36 -4.56 16.47
N ASP A 45 -3.36 -4.18 17.26
CA ASP A 45 -4.67 -3.78 16.72
C ASP A 45 -4.51 -2.46 15.91
N PRO A 46 -4.92 -2.43 14.63
CA PRO A 46 -4.92 -1.21 13.83
C PRO A 46 -5.71 -0.05 14.47
N ARG A 47 -6.67 -0.32 15.34
CA ARG A 47 -7.42 0.74 16.07
C ARG A 47 -6.53 1.52 17.05
N GLU A 48 -5.42 0.96 17.49
CA GLU A 48 -4.46 1.68 18.34
C GLU A 48 -3.79 2.86 17.62
N LEU A 49 -3.84 2.91 16.28
CA LEU A 49 -3.36 4.05 15.49
C LEU A 49 -3.98 5.38 15.94
N TYR A 50 -5.24 5.37 16.38
CA TYR A 50 -5.93 6.57 16.90
C TYR A 50 -5.28 7.14 18.15
N GLY A 51 -4.58 6.32 18.94
CA GLY A 51 -3.84 6.75 20.13
C GLY A 51 -2.38 7.15 19.86
N ILE A 52 -1.83 6.75 18.71
CA ILE A 52 -0.42 7.00 18.35
C ILE A 52 -0.24 8.35 17.68
N VAL A 53 -1.13 8.69 16.74
CA VAL A 53 -1.03 9.93 15.98
C VAL A 53 -1.55 11.07 16.85
N PRO A 54 -0.70 12.04 17.26
CA PRO A 54 -1.14 13.13 18.09
C PRO A 54 -2.17 14.01 17.35
N HIS A 55 -3.19 14.50 18.04
CA HIS A 55 -4.11 15.49 17.48
C HIS A 55 -3.42 16.82 17.11
N ASP A 56 -2.33 17.16 17.82
CA ASP A 56 -1.50 18.31 17.51
C ASP A 56 -0.38 17.90 16.55
N ASN A 57 -0.47 18.35 15.30
CA ASN A 57 0.49 18.05 14.23
C ASN A 57 1.92 18.54 14.52
N ARG A 58 2.14 19.39 15.54
CA ARG A 58 3.47 19.83 15.94
C ARG A 58 4.18 18.82 16.85
N LYS A 59 3.43 17.89 17.46
CA LYS A 59 4.02 16.86 18.32
C LYS A 59 4.62 15.76 17.46
N SER A 60 5.87 15.44 17.73
CA SER A 60 6.52 14.27 17.13
C SER A 60 5.93 12.99 17.72
N TYR A 61 5.89 11.96 16.90
CA TYR A 61 5.57 10.59 17.29
C TYR A 61 6.51 9.65 16.54
N ASN A 62 6.67 8.42 17.05
CA ASN A 62 7.50 7.43 16.39
C ASN A 62 6.71 6.76 15.26
N VAL A 63 7.11 7.02 14.01
CA VAL A 63 6.41 6.46 12.84
C VAL A 63 6.49 4.93 12.76
N ARG A 64 7.45 4.30 13.45
CA ARG A 64 7.54 2.84 13.52
C ARG A 64 6.33 2.20 14.20
N GLU A 65 5.70 2.91 15.14
CA GLU A 65 4.47 2.45 15.78
C GLU A 65 3.29 2.36 14.80
N VAL A 66 3.26 3.28 13.83
CA VAL A 66 2.27 3.25 12.75
C VAL A 66 2.58 2.09 11.80
N ILE A 67 3.84 1.95 11.38
CA ILE A 67 4.27 0.87 10.47
C ILE A 67 3.92 -0.50 11.07
N ALA A 68 4.23 -0.73 12.35
CA ALA A 68 3.96 -1.99 13.04
C ALA A 68 2.48 -2.40 13.04
N ARG A 69 1.53 -1.45 12.94
CA ARG A 69 0.08 -1.70 12.90
C ARG A 69 -0.49 -1.83 11.49
N LEU A 70 0.34 -1.59 10.47
CA LEU A 70 -0.06 -1.69 9.06
C LEU A 70 0.50 -2.95 8.41
N VAL A 71 1.76 -3.27 8.66
CA VAL A 71 2.47 -4.32 7.93
C VAL A 71 2.21 -5.71 8.46
N ASP A 72 2.31 -6.69 7.56
CA ASP A 72 2.01 -8.08 7.84
C ASP A 72 2.92 -8.63 8.96
N GLY A 73 2.29 -9.18 10.00
CA GLY A 73 2.99 -9.68 11.19
C GLY A 73 3.88 -8.65 11.88
N SER A 74 3.63 -7.35 11.67
CA SER A 74 4.46 -6.24 12.20
C SER A 74 5.95 -6.36 11.85
N LYS A 75 6.28 -7.08 10.76
CA LYS A 75 7.66 -7.28 10.30
C LYS A 75 8.10 -6.12 9.41
N PHE A 76 9.19 -5.48 9.81
CA PHE A 76 9.76 -4.35 9.09
C PHE A 76 11.28 -4.44 9.11
N ASP A 77 11.88 -4.57 7.93
CA ASP A 77 13.32 -4.62 7.74
C ASP A 77 13.83 -3.21 7.42
N GLU A 78 14.30 -2.51 8.46
CA GLU A 78 14.68 -1.11 8.34
C GLU A 78 16.01 -0.93 7.58
N PHE A 79 15.97 -0.14 6.51
CA PHE A 79 17.13 0.25 5.74
C PHE A 79 17.85 1.43 6.39
N LYS A 80 19.17 1.30 6.60
CA LYS A 80 20.01 2.37 7.18
C LYS A 80 19.42 2.96 8.47
N ALA A 81 19.06 2.11 9.43
CA ALA A 81 18.34 2.50 10.65
C ALA A 81 19.04 3.61 11.47
N LEU A 82 20.38 3.67 11.45
CA LEU A 82 21.18 4.63 12.21
C LEU A 82 21.62 5.87 11.40
N TYR A 83 21.18 6.00 10.14
CA TYR A 83 21.54 7.11 9.26
C TYR A 83 20.28 7.83 8.78
N GLY A 84 20.29 9.17 8.77
CA GLY A 84 19.11 9.96 8.39
C GLY A 84 17.86 9.56 9.18
N THR A 85 17.96 9.49 10.51
CA THR A 85 16.92 8.91 11.41
C THR A 85 15.60 9.67 11.44
N THR A 86 15.57 10.88 10.87
CA THR A 86 14.33 11.65 10.65
C THR A 86 13.52 11.14 9.46
N LEU A 87 14.05 10.21 8.67
CA LEU A 87 13.31 9.47 7.65
C LEU A 87 13.52 7.96 7.82
N VAL A 88 12.44 7.24 8.08
CA VAL A 88 12.43 5.79 8.23
C VAL A 88 12.15 5.17 6.87
N CYS A 89 13.07 4.33 6.40
CA CYS A 89 12.92 3.57 5.15
C CYS A 89 13.06 2.09 5.45
N GLY A 90 12.34 1.23 4.76
CA GLY A 90 12.52 -0.21 4.92
C GLY A 90 11.52 -1.06 4.15
N PHE A 91 11.78 -2.35 4.15
CA PHE A 91 10.97 -3.33 3.43
C PHE A 91 9.95 -3.96 4.36
N ALA A 92 8.77 -4.25 3.82
CA ALA A 92 7.72 -4.96 4.52
C ALA A 92 6.82 -5.70 3.54
N ARG A 93 5.77 -6.33 4.08
CA ARG A 93 4.65 -6.84 3.30
C ARG A 93 3.35 -6.25 3.80
N LEU A 94 2.41 -6.07 2.87
CA LEU A 94 1.05 -5.62 3.17
C LEU A 94 0.08 -6.47 2.36
N MET A 95 -0.78 -7.23 3.05
CA MET A 95 -1.69 -8.18 2.42
C MET A 95 -0.97 -9.14 1.47
N GLY A 96 0.22 -9.60 1.87
CA GLY A 96 1.07 -10.49 1.10
C GLY A 96 1.95 -9.81 0.05
N PHE A 97 1.67 -8.56 -0.35
CA PHE A 97 2.44 -7.83 -1.36
C PHE A 97 3.74 -7.28 -0.78
N PRO A 98 4.90 -7.43 -1.44
CA PRO A 98 6.12 -6.76 -1.05
C PRO A 98 6.00 -5.25 -1.26
N ILE A 99 6.41 -4.46 -0.27
CA ILE A 99 6.37 -3.00 -0.31
C ILE A 99 7.66 -2.39 0.24
N GLY A 100 8.04 -1.24 -0.33
CA GLY A 100 9.01 -0.33 0.26
C GLY A 100 8.29 0.81 0.97
N ILE A 101 8.63 1.06 2.22
CA ILE A 101 8.02 2.13 3.04
C ILE A 101 9.04 3.25 3.17
N ILE A 102 8.60 4.49 2.96
CA ILE A 102 9.33 5.71 3.27
C ILE A 102 8.42 6.55 4.15
N ALA A 103 8.83 6.81 5.38
CA ALA A 103 7.99 7.39 6.40
C ALA A 103 8.72 8.51 7.16
N ASN A 104 8.07 9.67 7.25
CA ASN A 104 8.65 10.83 7.92
C ASN A 104 8.62 10.65 9.45
N ASN A 105 9.74 10.93 10.10
CA ASN A 105 9.92 10.86 11.55
C ASN A 105 10.52 12.16 12.11
N GLY A 106 10.50 13.26 11.33
CA GLY A 106 11.00 14.56 11.77
C GLY A 106 11.18 15.57 10.64
N ILE A 107 12.18 16.44 10.80
CA ILE A 107 12.59 17.38 9.75
C ILE A 107 13.54 16.66 8.79
N LEU A 108 13.39 16.90 7.49
CA LEU A 108 14.26 16.29 6.49
C LEU A 108 15.60 17.03 6.40
N PHE A 109 16.67 16.28 6.52
CA PHE A 109 18.04 16.73 6.28
C PHE A 109 18.59 16.12 4.99
N SER A 110 19.73 16.62 4.50
CA SER A 110 20.37 16.13 3.28
C SER A 110 20.65 14.62 3.34
N GLU A 111 21.05 14.10 4.49
CA GLU A 111 21.28 12.68 4.75
C GLU A 111 20.00 11.85 4.58
N SER A 112 18.86 12.42 4.96
CA SER A 112 17.55 11.77 4.82
C SER A 112 17.15 11.66 3.36
N ALA A 113 17.38 12.71 2.57
CA ALA A 113 17.13 12.70 1.13
C ALA A 113 18.03 11.67 0.41
N LEU A 114 19.33 11.65 0.72
CA LEU A 114 20.26 10.66 0.15
C LEU A 114 19.87 9.23 0.52
N LYS A 115 19.43 9.00 1.76
CA LYS A 115 18.89 7.70 2.20
C LYS A 115 17.65 7.31 1.39
N ALA A 116 16.71 8.24 1.19
CA ALA A 116 15.48 8.01 0.44
C ALA A 116 15.76 7.62 -1.00
N THR A 117 16.59 8.42 -1.70
CA THR A 117 16.92 8.19 -3.11
C THR A 117 17.56 6.83 -3.31
N HIS A 118 18.56 6.48 -2.49
CA HIS A 118 19.19 5.16 -2.57
C HIS A 118 18.19 4.04 -2.26
N PHE A 119 17.26 4.23 -1.31
CA PHE A 119 16.25 3.23 -1.04
C PHE A 119 15.26 3.03 -2.20
N ILE A 120 14.88 4.11 -2.89
CA ILE A 120 14.01 4.06 -4.08
C ILE A 120 14.69 3.29 -5.21
N GLU A 121 16.00 3.47 -5.43
CA GLU A 121 16.76 2.74 -6.46
C GLU A 121 16.82 1.23 -6.22
N LEU A 122 16.66 0.79 -4.97
CA LEU A 122 16.64 -0.63 -4.60
C LEU A 122 15.27 -1.30 -4.76
N CYS A 123 14.19 -0.51 -4.85
CA CYS A 123 12.81 -0.99 -4.94
C CYS A 123 12.39 -1.22 -6.40
#